data_AF-I3S9Y2-F1
#
_entry.id   AF-I3S9Y2-F1
#
_cell.length_a   1.000
_cell.length_b   1.000
_cell.length_c   1.000
_cell.angle_alpha   90.00
_cell.angle_beta   90.00
_cell.angle_gamma   90.00
#
_symmetry.space_group_name_H-M   'P 1'
#
loop_
_entity.id
_entity.type
_entity.pdbx_description
1 polymer ?
#
loop_
_entity_poly.entity_id
_entity_poly.type
_entity_poly.pdbx_seq_one_letter_code
_entity_poly.pdbx_strand_id
1 'polypeptide(L)'
;MFSKFEYDGKLNGTFVEGPFELPVSSIRAYIKDPITPRFVHVGSAGVTRPERPGLDLSKQPPAVRLNKELGSILTFKLKGEDLIRESGIPYAIVRPCALTEEPAGADLIFEQGDNITGKISREEIARLCVAALESPYACDKTFEVKSVVPFSEPFTLDPANPPPEKDYNVYFKDLKEGITGKEALQQNPVPV
;
A
#
# COMPACT_ATOMS: atom_id res chain seq x y z
N MET A 1 18.18 15.03 43.19
CA MET A 1 17.56 15.94 42.20
C MET A 1 18.52 16.01 41.02
N PHE A 2 18.09 15.64 39.81
CA PHE A 2 19.00 15.34 38.69
C PHE A 2 19.42 16.55 37.84
N SER A 3 18.90 17.75 38.15
CA SER A 3 19.20 18.97 37.39
C SER A 3 20.41 19.70 37.98
N LYS A 4 21.32 20.16 37.11
CA LYS A 4 22.44 21.03 37.47
C LYS A 4 21.99 22.44 37.89
N PHE A 5 20.75 22.81 37.54
CA PHE A 5 20.16 24.11 37.81
C PHE A 5 18.85 24.00 38.60
N GLU A 6 18.61 24.96 39.48
CA GLU A 6 17.32 25.19 40.14
C GLU A 6 16.31 25.85 39.18
N TYR A 7 15.03 25.90 39.58
CA TYR A 7 13.98 26.58 38.80
C TYR A 7 14.27 28.07 38.53
N ASP A 8 15.07 28.73 39.37
CA ASP A 8 15.50 30.12 39.20
C ASP A 8 16.74 30.27 38.30
N GLY A 9 17.22 29.18 37.71
CA GLY A 9 18.39 29.14 36.83
C GLY A 9 19.74 29.20 37.56
N LYS A 10 19.76 29.26 38.91
CA LYS A 10 21.02 29.20 39.67
C LYS A 10 21.53 27.76 39.80
N LEU A 11 22.81 27.62 40.15
CA LEU A 11 23.43 26.32 40.39
C LEU A 11 22.78 25.65 41.61
N ASN A 12 22.39 24.39 41.43
CA ASN A 12 21.90 23.55 42.53
C ASN A 12 23.10 23.07 43.37
N GLY A 13 23.23 23.59 44.59
CA GLY A 13 24.33 23.22 45.51
C GLY A 13 24.30 21.78 46.02
N THR A 14 23.21 21.03 45.77
CA THR A 14 23.06 19.61 46.11
C THR A 14 23.21 18.69 44.89
N PHE A 15 23.53 19.25 43.71
CA PHE A 15 23.78 18.48 42.50
C PHE A 15 25.01 17.59 42.67
N VAL A 16 24.88 16.33 42.27
CA VAL A 16 25.96 15.34 42.22
C VAL A 16 25.92 14.71 40.84
N GLU A 17 27.06 14.68 40.15
CA GLU A 17 27.19 13.97 38.87
C GLU A 17 27.02 12.46 39.09
N GLY A 18 26.26 11.82 38.20
CA GLY A 18 26.01 10.39 38.24
C GLY A 18 25.67 9.87 36.84
N PRO A 19 25.69 8.55 36.62
CA PRO A 19 25.31 7.98 35.35
C PRO A 19 23.84 8.34 35.04
N PHE A 20 23.62 8.92 33.85
CA PHE A 20 22.30 9.19 33.33
C PHE A 20 22.12 8.40 32.04
N GLU A 21 21.05 7.63 31.97
CA GLU A 21 20.62 6.93 30.77
C GLU A 21 19.17 7.31 30.48
N LEU A 22 18.90 7.75 29.25
CA LEU A 22 17.55 7.91 28.75
C LEU A 22 17.30 6.84 27.69
N PRO A 23 16.73 5.68 28.06
CA PRO A 23 16.37 4.68 27.07
C PRO A 23 15.17 5.22 26.27
N VAL A 24 15.43 5.59 25.02
CA VAL A 24 14.39 6.05 24.09
C VAL A 24 13.90 4.85 23.29
N SER A 25 12.62 4.50 23.44
CA SER A 25 12.01 3.40 22.66
C SER A 25 11.76 3.80 21.20
N SER A 26 11.35 5.04 20.95
CA SER A 26 11.13 5.58 19.61
C SER A 26 11.08 7.11 19.60
N ILE A 27 11.41 7.70 18.44
CA ILE A 27 11.20 9.12 18.13
C ILE A 27 10.44 9.16 16.81
N ARG A 28 9.33 9.91 16.74
CA ARG A 28 8.58 10.13 15.50
C ARG A 28 8.11 11.57 15.40
N ALA A 29 7.93 12.06 14.17
CA ALA A 29 7.25 13.32 13.95
C ALA A 29 5.81 13.24 14.49
N TYR A 30 5.30 14.36 15.02
CA TYR A 30 3.90 14.44 15.40
C TYR A 30 3.02 14.35 14.15
N ILE A 31 2.05 13.43 14.17
CA ILE A 31 1.04 13.27 13.12
C ILE A 31 -0.31 13.45 13.80
N LYS A 32 -1.10 14.41 13.31
CA LYS A 32 -2.42 14.70 13.85
C LYS A 32 -3.37 13.55 13.53
N ASP A 33 -4.13 13.09 14.53
CA ASP A 33 -5.20 12.12 14.32
C ASP A 33 -6.41 12.74 13.59
N PRO A 34 -7.10 11.96 12.73
CA PRO A 34 -6.77 10.58 12.35
C PRO A 34 -5.58 10.53 11.38
N ILE A 35 -4.71 9.53 11.53
CA ILE A 35 -3.59 9.31 10.62
C ILE A 35 -4.14 8.86 9.27
N THR A 36 -3.71 9.54 8.21
CA THR A 36 -3.95 9.13 6.82
C THR A 36 -2.62 8.96 6.10
N PRO A 37 -2.58 8.22 4.97
CA PRO A 37 -1.37 8.03 4.17
C PRO A 37 -0.61 9.34 3.92
N ARG A 38 0.69 9.32 4.24
CA ARG A 38 1.65 10.35 3.86
C ARG A 38 2.37 10.01 2.56
N PHE A 39 2.27 8.74 2.15
CA PHE A 39 2.83 8.24 0.90
C PHE A 39 1.84 7.30 0.22
N VAL A 40 1.43 7.61 -1.00
CA VAL A 40 0.63 6.71 -1.83
C VAL A 40 1.50 6.19 -2.97
N HIS A 41 1.65 4.87 -3.04
CA HIS A 41 2.49 4.21 -4.03
C HIS A 41 1.65 3.42 -5.02
N VAL A 42 1.87 3.67 -6.31
CA VAL A 42 1.29 2.86 -7.39
C VAL A 42 2.21 1.69 -7.71
N GLY A 43 1.89 0.55 -7.11
CA GLY A 43 2.56 -0.73 -7.29
C GLY A 43 2.16 -1.42 -8.60
N SER A 44 1.89 -2.72 -8.53
CA SER A 44 1.25 -3.48 -9.62
C SER A 44 0.57 -4.71 -9.05
N ALA A 45 -0.59 -5.08 -9.56
CA ALA A 45 -1.08 -6.43 -9.33
C ALA A 45 -0.11 -7.43 -10.00
N GLY A 46 0.04 -8.60 -9.42
CA GLY A 46 0.92 -9.66 -9.86
C GLY A 46 2.33 -9.63 -9.28
N VAL A 47 2.68 -8.68 -8.40
CA VAL A 47 4.05 -8.55 -7.88
C VAL A 47 4.55 -9.74 -7.05
N THR A 48 3.67 -10.52 -6.42
CA THR A 48 4.07 -11.73 -5.65
C THR A 48 3.89 -13.02 -6.43
N ARG A 49 3.24 -12.97 -7.61
CA ARG A 49 2.92 -14.14 -8.43
C ARG A 49 4.12 -14.83 -9.09
N PRO A 50 5.16 -14.14 -9.59
CA PRO A 50 6.30 -14.79 -10.23
C PRO A 50 6.98 -15.85 -9.36
N GLU A 51 6.97 -15.66 -8.04
CA GLU A 51 7.62 -16.54 -7.07
C GLU A 51 6.61 -17.43 -6.31
N ARG A 52 5.32 -17.36 -6.63
CA ARG A 52 4.26 -18.07 -5.90
C ARG A 52 4.30 -19.58 -6.20
N PRO A 53 4.52 -20.44 -5.19
CA PRO A 53 4.53 -21.88 -5.39
C PRO A 53 3.21 -22.41 -5.95
N GLY A 54 3.27 -23.37 -6.89
CA GLY A 54 2.10 -24.02 -7.47
C GLY A 54 1.27 -23.16 -8.43
N LEU A 55 1.73 -21.95 -8.77
CA LEU A 55 1.02 -21.09 -9.72
C LEU A 55 1.27 -21.53 -11.17
N ASP A 56 0.19 -21.78 -11.91
CA ASP A 56 0.24 -22.05 -13.35
C ASP A 56 0.55 -20.77 -14.14
N LEU A 57 1.83 -20.55 -14.44
CA LEU A 57 2.34 -19.37 -15.17
C LEU A 57 1.76 -19.24 -16.58
N SER A 58 1.29 -20.32 -17.21
CA SER A 58 0.74 -20.28 -18.57
C SER A 58 -0.57 -19.50 -18.64
N LYS A 59 -1.31 -19.44 -17.53
CA LYS A 59 -2.58 -18.72 -17.38
C LYS A 59 -2.41 -17.31 -16.82
N GLN A 60 -1.19 -16.90 -16.53
CA GLN A 60 -0.92 -15.59 -15.95
C GLN A 60 -0.75 -14.51 -17.03
N PRO A 61 -1.00 -13.23 -16.68
CA PRO A 61 -0.73 -12.11 -17.56
C PRO A 61 0.74 -12.09 -18.03
N PRO A 62 1.04 -11.50 -19.22
CA PRO A 62 2.38 -11.46 -19.76
C PRO A 62 3.43 -10.88 -18.79
N ALA A 63 3.08 -9.87 -18.00
CA ALA A 63 3.98 -9.27 -17.02
C ALA A 63 4.48 -10.25 -15.96
N VAL A 64 3.63 -11.20 -15.54
CA VAL A 64 3.98 -12.25 -14.56
C VAL A 64 4.77 -13.36 -15.24
N ARG A 65 4.27 -13.84 -16.38
CA ARG A 65 4.88 -14.96 -17.13
C ARG A 65 6.26 -14.62 -17.68
N LEU A 66 6.45 -13.38 -18.13
CA LEU A 66 7.69 -12.89 -18.76
C LEU A 66 8.47 -11.97 -17.83
N ASN A 67 8.29 -12.08 -16.51
CA ASN A 67 8.89 -11.14 -15.57
C ASN A 67 10.43 -11.08 -15.73
N LYS A 68 11.09 -12.21 -15.97
CA LYS A 68 12.55 -12.27 -16.16
C LYS A 68 13.00 -11.56 -17.44
N GLU A 69 12.29 -11.78 -18.54
CA GLU A 69 12.51 -11.16 -19.84
C GLU A 69 12.24 -9.65 -19.81
N LEU A 70 11.30 -9.22 -18.97
CA LEU A 70 10.98 -7.81 -18.69
C LEU A 70 11.91 -7.18 -17.65
N GLY A 71 13.07 -7.77 -17.38
CA GLY A 71 14.07 -7.21 -16.47
C GLY A 71 13.70 -7.31 -14.99
N SER A 72 12.89 -8.30 -14.61
CA SER A 72 12.39 -8.53 -13.25
C SER A 72 11.58 -7.35 -12.69
N ILE A 73 10.84 -6.66 -13.55
CA ILE A 73 10.08 -5.45 -13.21
C ILE A 73 9.14 -5.64 -12.01
N LEU A 74 8.45 -6.78 -11.92
CA LEU A 74 7.54 -7.07 -10.80
C LEU A 74 8.30 -7.34 -9.51
N THR A 75 9.47 -7.98 -9.61
CA THR A 75 10.35 -8.22 -8.46
C THR A 75 10.86 -6.89 -7.89
N PHE A 76 11.24 -5.93 -8.73
CA PHE A 76 11.67 -4.62 -8.26
C PHE A 76 10.53 -3.76 -7.73
N LYS A 77 9.34 -3.86 -8.32
CA LYS A 77 8.13 -3.25 -7.73
C LYS A 77 7.84 -3.82 -6.34
N LEU A 78 7.90 -5.14 -6.16
CA LEU A 78 7.71 -5.77 -4.86
C LEU A 78 8.72 -5.26 -3.82
N LYS A 79 10.00 -5.17 -4.19
CA LYS A 79 11.06 -4.61 -3.32
C LYS A 79 10.80 -3.15 -2.96
N GLY A 80 10.33 -2.33 -3.90
CA GLY A 80 9.96 -0.95 -3.63
C GLY A 80 8.79 -0.85 -2.63
N GLU A 81 7.78 -1.70 -2.81
CA GLU A 81 6.68 -1.81 -1.87
C GLU A 81 7.13 -2.26 -0.47
N ASP A 82 8.11 -3.18 -0.38
CA ASP A 82 8.67 -3.64 0.90
C ASP A 82 9.36 -2.51 1.66
N LEU A 83 10.20 -1.73 0.96
CA LEU A 83 10.89 -0.59 1.56
C LEU A 83 9.91 0.46 2.10
N ILE A 84 8.78 0.69 1.41
CA ILE A 84 7.74 1.60 1.88
C ILE A 84 7.12 1.06 3.18
N ARG A 85 6.79 -0.23 3.23
CA ARG A 85 6.26 -0.85 4.46
C ARG A 85 7.23 -0.78 5.62
N GLU A 86 8.50 -1.06 5.37
CA GLU A 86 9.57 -1.05 6.38
C GLU A 86 9.94 0.37 6.84
N SER A 87 9.59 1.40 6.06
CA SER A 87 9.96 2.79 6.37
C SER A 87 9.30 3.37 7.61
N GLY A 88 8.17 2.79 8.07
CA GLY A 88 7.34 3.36 9.14
C GLY A 88 6.59 4.65 8.74
N ILE A 89 6.64 5.06 7.47
CA ILE A 89 5.83 6.16 6.94
C ILE A 89 4.42 5.65 6.71
N PRO A 90 3.35 6.30 7.24
CA PRO A 90 1.98 5.93 6.94
C PRO A 90 1.75 5.90 5.44
N TYR A 91 1.33 4.76 4.90
CA TYR A 91 1.28 4.55 3.45
C TYR A 91 -0.07 4.02 2.97
N ALA A 92 -0.30 4.10 1.66
CA ALA A 92 -1.22 3.23 0.95
C ALA A 92 -0.53 2.70 -0.32
N ILE A 93 -0.61 1.39 -0.57
CA ILE A 93 -0.05 0.76 -1.77
C ILE A 93 -1.20 0.29 -2.65
N VAL A 94 -1.36 0.96 -3.79
CA VAL A 94 -2.39 0.66 -4.79
C VAL A 94 -1.78 -0.22 -5.88
N ARG A 95 -2.29 -1.43 -6.06
CA ARG A 95 -1.84 -2.38 -7.08
C ARG A 95 -2.87 -2.46 -8.22
N PRO A 96 -2.80 -1.56 -9.21
CA PRO A 96 -3.71 -1.65 -10.33
C PRO A 96 -3.50 -2.96 -11.10
N CYS A 97 -4.60 -3.52 -11.59
CA CYS A 97 -4.58 -4.47 -12.70
C CYS A 97 -4.18 -3.74 -14.02
N ALA A 98 -4.36 -4.38 -15.19
CA ALA A 98 -3.90 -3.80 -16.45
C ALA A 98 -4.48 -2.39 -16.71
N LEU A 99 -3.61 -1.40 -16.89
CA LEU A 99 -4.02 -0.01 -17.08
C LEU A 99 -4.57 0.22 -18.50
N THR A 100 -5.66 0.97 -18.61
CA THR A 100 -6.27 1.38 -19.89
C THR A 100 -6.41 2.90 -19.98
N GLU A 101 -6.66 3.40 -21.19
CA GLU A 101 -7.03 4.81 -21.47
C GLU A 101 -8.56 5.01 -21.47
N GLU A 102 -9.32 4.02 -21.00
CA GLU A 102 -10.77 4.13 -20.86
C GLU A 102 -11.11 5.19 -19.79
N PRO A 103 -12.29 5.83 -19.88
CA PRO A 103 -12.70 6.82 -18.88
C PRO A 103 -12.88 6.17 -17.49
N ALA A 104 -12.70 6.97 -16.44
CA ALA A 104 -13.14 6.59 -15.10
C ALA A 104 -14.66 6.51 -15.02
N GLY A 105 -15.20 5.68 -14.13
CA GLY A 105 -16.66 5.57 -13.95
C GLY A 105 -17.16 4.16 -13.70
N ALA A 106 -16.46 3.14 -14.19
CA ALA A 106 -16.83 1.75 -13.96
C ALA A 106 -16.80 1.38 -12.46
N ASP A 107 -17.66 0.45 -12.05
CA ASP A 107 -17.60 -0.11 -10.70
C ASP A 107 -16.30 -0.87 -10.48
N LEU A 108 -15.83 -0.89 -9.23
CA LEU A 108 -14.52 -1.39 -8.87
C LEU A 108 -14.61 -2.60 -7.96
N ILE A 109 -13.60 -3.45 -8.08
CA ILE A 109 -13.36 -4.57 -7.17
C ILE A 109 -12.00 -4.33 -6.53
N PHE A 110 -11.99 -4.33 -5.20
CA PHE A 110 -10.81 -4.25 -4.36
C PHE A 110 -10.57 -5.62 -3.74
N GLU A 111 -9.35 -6.11 -3.81
CA GLU A 111 -8.96 -7.39 -3.22
C GLU A 111 -7.56 -7.29 -2.62
N GLN A 112 -7.18 -8.31 -1.86
CA GLN A 112 -5.84 -8.41 -1.30
C GLN A 112 -5.25 -9.81 -1.50
N GLY A 113 -3.93 -9.90 -1.40
CA GLY A 113 -3.22 -11.18 -1.49
C GLY A 113 -2.76 -11.56 -2.90
N ASP A 114 -2.87 -10.65 -3.85
CA ASP A 114 -2.43 -10.77 -5.23
C ASP A 114 -3.15 -11.88 -6.01
N ASN A 115 -4.48 -11.85 -5.96
CA ASN A 115 -5.33 -12.92 -6.47
C ASN A 115 -6.17 -12.55 -7.69
N ILE A 116 -6.33 -11.27 -8.03
CA ILE A 116 -7.22 -10.83 -9.11
C ILE A 116 -6.50 -10.45 -10.41
N THR A 117 -7.14 -10.70 -11.54
CA THR A 117 -6.75 -10.15 -12.85
C THR A 117 -7.90 -9.34 -13.43
N GLY A 118 -7.56 -8.36 -14.26
CA GLY A 118 -8.54 -7.50 -14.92
C GLY A 118 -7.86 -6.29 -15.55
N LYS A 119 -8.65 -5.24 -15.73
CA LYS A 119 -8.19 -3.94 -16.20
C LYS A 119 -8.75 -2.81 -15.35
N ILE A 120 -8.17 -1.63 -15.44
CA ILE A 120 -8.67 -0.41 -14.82
C ILE A 120 -8.18 0.83 -15.56
N SER A 121 -9.01 1.87 -15.58
CA SER A 121 -8.67 3.17 -16.14
C SER A 121 -7.53 3.84 -15.36
N ARG A 122 -6.60 4.48 -16.08
CA ARG A 122 -5.59 5.36 -15.47
C ARG A 122 -6.23 6.54 -14.73
N GLU A 123 -7.31 7.08 -15.27
CA GLU A 123 -8.05 8.19 -14.66
C GLU A 123 -8.65 7.75 -13.32
N GLU A 124 -9.21 6.54 -13.26
CA GLU A 124 -9.77 5.99 -12.02
C GLU A 124 -8.68 5.77 -10.95
N ILE A 125 -7.50 5.30 -11.34
CA ILE A 125 -6.35 5.17 -10.43
C ILE A 125 -5.89 6.53 -9.91
N ALA A 126 -5.90 7.57 -10.75
CA ALA A 126 -5.53 8.92 -10.31
C ALA A 126 -6.50 9.43 -9.22
N ARG A 127 -7.82 9.29 -9.44
CA ARG A 127 -8.85 9.66 -8.46
C ARG A 127 -8.71 8.86 -7.15
N LEU A 128 -8.49 7.56 -7.28
CA LEU A 128 -8.28 6.67 -6.15
C LEU A 128 -7.05 7.05 -5.31
N CYS A 129 -5.93 7.42 -5.95
CA CYS A 129 -4.72 7.84 -5.24
C CYS A 129 -4.94 9.12 -4.42
N VAL A 130 -5.69 10.08 -4.97
CA VAL A 130 -6.08 11.30 -4.25
C VAL A 130 -6.97 10.96 -3.07
N ALA A 131 -8.01 10.15 -3.28
CA ALA A 131 -8.91 9.74 -2.19
C ALA A 131 -8.19 8.97 -1.08
N ALA A 132 -7.19 8.14 -1.43
CA ALA A 132 -6.39 7.41 -0.45
C ALA A 132 -5.59 8.34 0.48
N LEU A 133 -5.08 9.49 0.00
CA LEU A 133 -4.35 10.45 0.83
C LEU A 133 -5.22 11.05 1.95
N GLU A 134 -6.53 11.17 1.71
CA GLU A 134 -7.48 11.78 2.64
C GLU A 134 -8.19 10.76 3.53
N SER A 135 -8.04 9.47 3.24
CA SER A 135 -8.73 8.40 3.94
C SER A 135 -7.87 7.76 5.04
N PRO A 136 -8.30 7.80 6.31
CA PRO A 136 -7.64 7.01 7.35
C PRO A 136 -7.83 5.51 7.15
N TYR A 137 -8.88 5.09 6.44
CA TYR A 137 -9.15 3.67 6.17
C TYR A 137 -8.17 3.06 5.16
N ALA A 138 -7.53 3.89 4.32
CA ALA A 138 -6.49 3.46 3.40
C ALA A 138 -5.11 3.33 4.05
N CYS A 139 -4.94 3.79 5.30
CA CYS A 139 -3.66 3.79 5.99
C CYS A 139 -3.16 2.35 6.25
N ASP A 140 -1.89 2.14 5.93
CA ASP A 140 -1.14 0.89 6.07
C ASP A 140 -1.74 -0.29 5.28
N LYS A 141 -2.57 0.01 4.28
CA LYS A 141 -3.19 -0.98 3.39
C LYS A 141 -2.39 -1.19 2.11
N THR A 142 -2.35 -2.44 1.67
CA THR A 142 -1.90 -2.85 0.33
C THR A 142 -3.03 -3.60 -0.33
N PHE A 143 -3.44 -3.22 -1.53
CA PHE A 143 -4.60 -3.83 -2.18
C PHE A 143 -4.50 -3.79 -3.70
N GLU A 144 -5.09 -4.79 -4.35
CA GLU A 144 -5.32 -4.78 -5.79
C GLU A 144 -6.64 -4.11 -6.13
N VAL A 145 -6.69 -3.50 -7.31
CA VAL A 145 -7.92 -2.90 -7.82
C VAL A 145 -8.10 -3.17 -9.30
N LYS A 146 -9.35 -3.48 -9.69
CA LYS A 146 -9.80 -3.62 -11.07
C LYS A 146 -11.20 -3.06 -11.28
N SER A 147 -11.55 -2.80 -12.54
CA SER A 147 -12.92 -2.61 -12.98
C SER A 147 -13.70 -3.94 -12.98
N VAL A 148 -15.01 -3.88 -12.76
CA VAL A 148 -15.92 -5.00 -13.01
C VAL A 148 -16.02 -5.36 -14.50
N VAL A 149 -15.68 -4.41 -15.39
CA VAL A 149 -15.80 -4.58 -16.84
C VAL A 149 -14.73 -5.57 -17.34
N PRO A 150 -15.12 -6.64 -18.05
CA PRO A 150 -14.19 -7.62 -18.60
C PRO A 150 -13.15 -6.99 -19.52
N PHE A 151 -11.96 -7.59 -19.59
CA PHE A 151 -10.88 -7.08 -20.45
C PHE A 151 -11.30 -6.97 -21.93
N SER A 152 -12.17 -7.86 -22.40
CA SER A 152 -12.68 -7.93 -23.77
C SER A 152 -13.65 -6.82 -24.17
N GLU A 153 -14.19 -6.06 -23.22
CA GLU A 153 -15.28 -5.10 -23.47
C GLU A 153 -14.86 -3.68 -23.10
N PRO A 154 -14.91 -2.69 -23.99
CA PRO A 154 -14.53 -1.32 -23.64
C PRO A 154 -15.54 -0.70 -22.67
N PHE A 155 -15.05 0.00 -21.64
CA PHE A 155 -15.90 0.86 -20.84
C PHE A 155 -16.08 2.22 -21.53
N THR A 156 -17.33 2.69 -21.61
CA THR A 156 -17.69 3.99 -22.20
C THR A 156 -18.65 4.73 -21.28
N LEU A 157 -18.62 6.06 -21.35
CA LEU A 157 -19.53 6.91 -20.58
C LEU A 157 -20.79 7.18 -21.39
N ASP A 158 -21.95 7.09 -20.74
CA ASP A 158 -23.20 7.66 -21.26
C ASP A 158 -23.27 9.14 -20.88
N PRO A 159 -23.19 10.09 -21.83
CA PRO A 159 -23.27 11.51 -21.53
C PRO A 159 -24.62 11.94 -20.92
N ALA A 160 -25.69 11.18 -21.16
CA ALA A 160 -27.01 11.47 -20.62
C ALA A 160 -27.17 10.99 -19.16
N ASN A 161 -26.33 10.04 -18.74
CA ASN A 161 -26.35 9.47 -17.39
C ASN A 161 -24.92 9.20 -16.91
N PRO A 162 -24.17 10.25 -16.53
CA PRO A 162 -22.81 10.08 -16.06
C PRO A 162 -22.79 9.27 -14.75
N PRO A 163 -21.78 8.41 -14.54
CA PRO A 163 -21.64 7.66 -13.31
C PRO A 163 -21.46 8.62 -12.13
N PRO A 164 -22.05 8.31 -10.96
CA PRO A 164 -21.91 9.15 -9.78
C PRO A 164 -20.47 9.18 -9.29
N GLU A 165 -20.14 10.22 -8.51
CA GLU A 165 -18.89 10.27 -7.78
C GLU A 165 -18.81 9.09 -6.80
N LYS A 166 -17.64 8.43 -6.75
CA LYS A 166 -17.43 7.26 -5.89
C LYS A 166 -16.89 7.69 -4.54
N ASP A 167 -17.54 7.24 -3.46
CA ASP A 167 -16.92 7.25 -2.14
C ASP A 167 -15.97 6.06 -2.02
N TYR A 168 -14.66 6.28 -2.17
CA TYR A 168 -13.68 5.21 -2.08
C TYR A 168 -13.55 4.62 -0.66
N ASN A 169 -14.01 5.32 0.38
CA ASN A 169 -13.92 4.82 1.75
C ASN A 169 -14.71 3.54 1.97
N VAL A 170 -15.78 3.31 1.20
CA VAL A 170 -16.56 2.07 1.29
C VAL A 170 -15.71 0.85 0.97
N TYR A 171 -14.78 0.98 0.01
CA TYR A 171 -13.85 -0.09 -0.36
C TYR A 171 -12.70 -0.20 0.64
N PHE A 172 -12.15 0.93 1.09
CA PHE A 172 -11.01 0.92 2.01
C PHE A 172 -11.31 0.27 3.37
N LYS A 173 -12.54 0.43 3.87
CA LYS A 173 -12.97 -0.10 5.17
C LYS A 173 -12.90 -1.63 5.27
N ASP A 174 -13.05 -2.32 4.13
CA ASP A 174 -13.04 -3.79 4.09
C ASP A 174 -11.62 -4.35 4.01
N LEU A 175 -10.60 -3.50 3.82
CA LEU A 175 -9.20 -3.89 3.70
C LEU A 175 -8.53 -4.12 5.05
N LYS A 176 -7.69 -5.15 5.11
CA LYS A 176 -6.89 -5.51 6.29
C LYS A 176 -5.45 -5.04 6.14
N GLU A 177 -4.84 -4.68 7.27
CA GLU A 177 -3.40 -4.44 7.31
C GLU A 177 -2.62 -5.73 7.10
N GLY A 178 -1.40 -5.59 6.57
CA GLY A 178 -0.43 -6.69 6.46
C GLY A 178 -0.67 -7.71 5.34
N ILE A 179 -1.82 -7.68 4.65
CA ILE A 179 -2.09 -8.62 3.55
C ILE A 179 -1.37 -8.17 2.27
N THR A 180 -0.43 -8.97 1.79
CA THR A 180 0.44 -8.60 0.65
C THR A 180 0.53 -9.65 -0.46
N GLY A 181 0.10 -10.88 -0.20
CA GLY A 181 0.29 -12.03 -1.08
C GLY A 181 1.60 -12.78 -0.81
N LYS A 182 2.49 -12.23 0.02
CA LYS A 182 3.72 -12.92 0.46
C LYS A 182 3.44 -14.09 1.40
N GLU A 183 2.25 -14.15 2.00
CA GLU A 183 1.81 -15.24 2.88
C GLU A 183 1.81 -16.57 2.12
N ALA A 184 1.52 -16.55 0.81
CA ALA A 184 1.60 -17.71 -0.07
C ALA A 184 3.04 -18.16 -0.34
N LEU A 185 4.05 -17.30 -0.13
CA LEU A 185 5.47 -17.65 -0.29
C LEU A 185 6.04 -18.36 0.95
N GLN A 186 5.41 -18.20 2.12
CA GLN A 186 5.91 -18.69 3.40
C GLN A 186 5.46 -20.13 3.75
N GLN A 187 4.60 -20.77 2.95
CA GLN A 187 4.01 -22.08 3.25
C GLN A 187 4.95 -23.30 3.07
N ASN A 188 6.25 -23.18 3.32
CA ASN A 188 7.16 -24.33 3.42
C ASN A 188 8.21 -24.15 4.53
N PRO A 189 7.91 -24.49 5.80
CA PRO A 189 8.91 -25.15 6.61
C PRO A 189 9.00 -26.60 6.13
N VAL A 190 10.10 -26.94 5.45
CA VAL A 190 10.50 -28.34 5.29
C VAL A 190 10.47 -28.97 6.69
N PRO A 191 9.76 -30.09 6.92
CA PRO A 191 9.84 -30.78 8.20
C PRO A 191 11.29 -31.20 8.42
N VAL A 192 11.89 -30.74 9.52
CA VAL A 192 13.17 -31.25 10.04
C VAL A 192 12.93 -32.62 10.64
#